data_AF-A0A369C9K4-F1
#
_entry.id   AF-A0A369C9K4-F1
#
_cell.length_a   1.000
_cell.length_b   1.000
_cell.length_c   1.000
_cell.angle_alpha   90.00
_cell.angle_beta   90.00
_cell.angle_gamma   90.00
#
_symmetry.space_group_name_H-M   'P 1'
#
loop_
_entity.id
_entity.type
_entity.pdbx_description
1 polymer ?
#
loop_
_entity_poly.entity_id
_entity_poly.type
_entity_poly.pdbx_seq_one_letter_code
_entity_poly.pdbx_strand_id
1 'polypeptide(L)'
;MKRSAIRLACPAAALLLALAGCAPHPAAGTWIAAPGSGAGFQRLEVTYEGRADLFAAGEAQAGRHCFWSGDSARAIALACKAASSPDLEEHYRLVVEGDGTATLLRDGEQAARFTRPAR
;
A
#
# COMPACT_ATOMS: atom_id res chain seq x y z
N MET A 1 4.70 62.77 -11.25
CA MET A 1 5.41 61.58 -10.72
C MET A 1 4.41 60.71 -9.96
N LYS A 2 3.95 59.58 -10.53
CA LYS A 2 2.93 58.70 -9.92
C LYS A 2 3.63 57.54 -9.21
N ARG A 3 3.43 57.41 -7.91
CA ARG A 3 3.92 56.27 -7.10
C ARG A 3 2.94 55.10 -7.28
N SER A 4 3.34 54.08 -8.03
CA SER A 4 2.61 52.81 -8.07
C SER A 4 2.77 52.10 -6.73
N ALA A 5 1.67 52.00 -5.99
CA ALA A 5 1.58 51.13 -4.83
C ALA A 5 1.62 49.68 -5.32
N ILE A 6 2.77 49.03 -5.16
CA ILE A 6 2.90 47.58 -5.27
C ILE A 6 2.06 47.00 -4.13
N ARG A 7 0.88 46.47 -4.47
CA ARG A 7 0.05 45.72 -3.53
C ARG A 7 0.83 44.45 -3.17
N LEU A 8 1.38 44.43 -1.95
CA LEU A 8 1.91 43.22 -1.32
C LEU A 8 0.76 42.20 -1.22
N ALA A 9 0.64 41.34 -2.23
CA ALA A 9 -0.29 40.23 -2.20
C ALA A 9 0.27 39.17 -1.24
N CYS A 10 -0.28 39.17 -0.03
CA CYS A 10 -0.34 38.11 0.98
C CYS A 10 0.58 36.87 0.76
N PRO A 11 1.73 36.75 1.44
CA PRO A 11 2.58 35.56 1.41
C PRO A 11 1.91 34.32 2.07
N ALA A 12 0.75 34.47 2.70
CA ALA A 12 0.03 33.38 3.35
C ALA A 12 -0.56 32.35 2.36
N ALA A 13 -0.84 32.75 1.11
CA ALA A 13 -1.36 31.82 0.09
C ALA A 13 -0.31 30.80 -0.38
N ALA A 14 0.98 31.16 -0.37
CA ALA A 14 2.06 30.27 -0.75
C ALA A 14 2.35 29.18 0.31
N LEU A 15 2.07 29.46 1.59
CA LEU A 15 2.28 28.53 2.70
C LEU A 15 1.27 27.36 2.70
N LEU A 16 0.06 27.58 2.18
CA LEU A 16 -1.00 26.57 2.11
C LEU A 16 -0.73 25.50 1.03
N LEU A 17 0.03 25.81 -0.02
CA LEU A 17 0.43 24.84 -1.04
C LEU A 17 1.58 23.93 -0.58
N ALA A 18 2.37 24.38 0.40
CA ALA A 18 3.45 23.58 1.00
C ALA A 18 2.93 22.51 1.99
N LEU A 19 1.65 22.56 2.35
CA LEU A 19 0.97 21.56 3.19
C LEU A 19 0.30 20.44 2.37
N ALA A 20 0.56 20.37 1.06
CA ALA A 20 0.25 19.18 0.27
C ALA A 20 1.15 18.01 0.75
N GLY A 21 0.78 17.44 1.89
CA GLY A 21 1.43 16.25 2.45
C GLY A 21 1.41 15.12 1.44
N CYS A 22 2.45 14.30 1.46
CA CYS A 22 2.57 13.13 0.60
C CYS A 22 1.28 12.29 0.69
N ALA A 23 0.58 12.11 -0.43
CA ALA A 23 -0.56 11.22 -0.47
C ALA A 23 -0.09 9.79 -0.15
N PRO A 24 -0.80 9.04 0.71
CA PRO A 24 -0.45 7.66 0.96
C PRO A 24 -0.55 6.83 -0.31
N HIS A 25 0.39 5.91 -0.50
CA HIS A 25 0.34 4.99 -1.64
C HIS A 25 -1.00 4.22 -1.59
N PRO A 26 -1.71 4.02 -2.73
CA PRO A 26 -3.02 3.38 -2.71
C PRO A 26 -3.00 1.92 -2.21
N ALA A 27 -1.83 1.30 -2.14
CA ALA A 27 -1.63 -0.01 -1.51
C ALA A 27 -1.72 0.01 0.02
N ALA A 28 -1.52 1.15 0.68
CA ALA A 28 -1.54 1.25 2.14
C ALA A 28 -2.93 0.91 2.71
N GLY A 29 -2.96 0.34 3.91
CA GLY A 29 -4.15 -0.09 4.64
C GLY A 29 -4.39 -1.60 4.62
N THR A 30 -5.55 -2.00 5.12
CA THR A 30 -5.95 -3.42 5.21
C THR A 30 -6.65 -3.89 3.94
N TRP A 31 -6.37 -5.13 3.58
CA TRP A 31 -6.90 -5.86 2.44
C TRP A 31 -7.38 -7.24 2.91
N ILE A 32 -8.59 -7.63 2.54
CA ILE A 32 -9.23 -8.90 2.94
C ILE A 32 -9.48 -9.75 1.70
N ALA A 33 -9.31 -11.07 1.79
CA ALA A 33 -9.49 -11.96 0.65
C ALA A 33 -10.89 -11.82 0.04
N ALA A 34 -10.93 -11.70 -1.29
CA ALA A 34 -12.18 -11.63 -2.02
C ALA A 34 -12.88 -13.02 -2.00
N PRO A 35 -14.22 -13.09 -1.92
CA PRO A 35 -14.93 -14.35 -1.99
C PRO A 35 -14.55 -15.16 -3.23
N GLY A 36 -14.25 -16.45 -3.06
CA GLY A 36 -13.86 -17.32 -4.18
C GLY A 36 -12.43 -17.10 -4.70
N SER A 37 -11.63 -16.21 -4.09
CA SER A 37 -10.18 -16.21 -4.32
C SER A 37 -9.60 -17.46 -3.65
N GLY A 38 -9.42 -18.54 -4.40
CA GLY A 38 -8.88 -19.83 -3.94
C GLY A 38 -7.41 -19.76 -3.54
N ALA A 39 -7.08 -18.85 -2.65
CA ALA A 39 -5.74 -18.36 -2.38
C ALA A 39 -5.41 -18.51 -0.90
N GLY A 40 -4.21 -19.02 -0.60
CA GLY A 40 -3.75 -19.36 0.75
C GLY A 40 -3.61 -18.18 1.73
N PHE A 41 -4.02 -16.97 1.35
CA PHE A 41 -3.93 -15.76 2.18
C PHE A 41 -5.30 -15.13 2.40
N GLN A 42 -5.61 -14.79 3.66
CA GLN A 42 -6.90 -14.19 4.04
C GLN A 42 -6.84 -12.67 4.23
N ARG A 43 -5.66 -12.12 4.50
CA ARG A 43 -5.48 -10.70 4.82
C ARG A 43 -4.07 -10.23 4.52
N LEU A 44 -3.96 -9.00 4.06
CA LEU A 44 -2.71 -8.26 3.90
C LEU A 44 -2.87 -6.89 4.56
N GLU A 45 -1.91 -6.50 5.38
CA GLU A 45 -1.88 -5.21 6.05
C GLU A 45 -0.65 -4.45 5.59
N VAL A 46 -0.83 -3.30 4.96
CA VAL A 46 0.27 -2.48 4.44
C VAL A 46 0.32 -1.18 5.24
N THR A 47 1.37 -0.98 6.02
CA THR A 47 1.59 0.26 6.78
C THR A 47 2.24 1.33 5.91
N TYR A 48 2.13 2.59 6.29
CA TYR A 48 2.79 3.68 5.56
C TYR A 48 4.33 3.66 5.73
N GLU A 49 4.83 3.05 6.81
CA GLU A 49 6.26 3.04 7.19
C GLU A 49 7.08 1.94 6.51
N GLY A 50 6.68 1.50 5.32
CA GLY A 50 7.45 0.50 4.55
C GLY A 50 7.35 -0.93 5.06
N ARG A 51 6.41 -1.24 5.98
CA ARG A 51 6.16 -2.60 6.49
C ARG A 51 4.80 -3.13 6.04
N ALA A 52 4.72 -4.44 5.85
CA ALA A 52 3.46 -5.13 5.60
C ALA A 52 3.43 -6.51 6.25
N ASP A 53 2.25 -6.99 6.60
CA ASP A 53 2.02 -8.30 7.20
C ASP A 53 1.01 -9.09 6.38
N LEU A 54 1.36 -10.32 6.02
CA LEU A 54 0.56 -11.20 5.18
C LEU A 54 0.14 -12.45 5.98
N PHE A 55 -1.17 -12.68 6.03
CA PHE A 55 -1.82 -13.67 6.89
C PHE A 55 -2.36 -14.83 6.05
N ALA A 56 -1.96 -16.05 6.38
CA ALA A 56 -2.49 -17.23 5.70
C ALA A 56 -3.94 -17.51 6.12
N ALA A 57 -4.65 -18.29 5.31
CA ALA A 57 -6.03 -18.68 5.61
C ALA A 57 -6.12 -19.45 6.93
N GLY A 58 -7.02 -19.00 7.82
CA GLY A 58 -7.20 -19.59 9.15
C GLY A 58 -6.20 -19.12 10.21
N GLU A 59 -5.21 -18.29 9.86
CA GLU A 59 -4.18 -17.83 10.80
C GLU A 59 -4.52 -16.44 11.38
N ALA A 60 -4.56 -16.35 12.72
CA ALA A 60 -4.76 -15.09 13.42
C ALA A 60 -3.50 -14.20 13.41
N GLN A 61 -2.32 -14.80 13.36
CA GLN A 61 -1.03 -14.12 13.35
C GLN A 61 -0.47 -14.02 11.93
N ALA A 62 0.43 -13.05 11.71
CA ALA A 62 1.06 -12.89 10.40
C ALA A 62 2.03 -14.05 10.15
N GLY A 63 1.77 -14.83 9.10
CA GLY A 63 2.68 -15.88 8.67
C GLY A 63 3.89 -15.34 7.91
N ARG A 64 3.81 -14.11 7.41
CA ARG A 64 4.87 -13.40 6.67
C ARG A 64 4.96 -11.94 7.09
N HIS A 65 6.18 -11.51 7.43
CA HIS A 65 6.52 -10.12 7.71
C HIS A 65 7.32 -9.57 6.53
N CYS A 66 6.87 -8.45 5.97
CA CYS A 66 7.39 -7.91 4.73
C CYS A 66 7.89 -6.47 4.89
N PHE A 67 8.94 -6.15 4.15
CA PHE A 67 9.21 -4.77 3.75
C PHE A 67 8.55 -4.51 2.40
N TRP A 68 8.09 -3.27 2.17
CA TRP A 68 7.55 -2.88 0.88
C TRP A 68 8.20 -1.63 0.32
N SER A 69 8.27 -1.57 -1.01
CA SER A 69 8.70 -0.40 -1.77
C SER A 69 7.70 -0.09 -2.87
N GLY A 70 7.57 1.19 -3.21
CA GLY A 70 6.79 1.61 -4.37
C GLY A 70 7.41 1.05 -5.65
N ASP A 71 6.58 0.45 -6.48
CA ASP A 71 6.98 -0.10 -7.79
C ASP A 71 6.31 0.69 -8.93
N SER A 72 5.05 1.11 -8.76
CA SER A 72 4.38 2.08 -9.63
C SER A 72 3.35 2.89 -8.84
N ALA A 73 2.62 3.80 -9.49
CA ALA A 73 1.54 4.55 -8.84
C ALA A 73 0.42 3.66 -8.23
N ARG A 74 0.33 2.39 -8.64
CA ARG A 74 -0.67 1.42 -8.17
C ARG A 74 -0.08 0.09 -7.74
N ALA A 75 1.25 -0.04 -7.66
CA ALA A 75 1.86 -1.31 -7.31
C ALA A 75 2.97 -1.13 -6.28
N ILE A 76 3.09 -2.10 -5.39
CA ILE A 76 4.22 -2.24 -4.46
C ILE A 76 4.89 -3.59 -4.64
N ALA A 77 6.21 -3.61 -4.46
CA ALA A 77 6.97 -4.83 -4.28
C ALA A 77 7.03 -5.16 -2.78
N LEU A 78 6.98 -6.44 -2.46
CA LEU A 78 6.98 -6.99 -1.10
C LEU A 78 8.11 -8.01 -0.98
N ALA A 79 9.06 -7.75 -0.10
CA ALA A 79 10.09 -8.71 0.30
C ALA A 79 9.70 -9.27 1.68
N CYS A 80 9.22 -10.51 1.69
CA CYS A 80 8.58 -11.14 2.84
C CYS A 80 9.44 -12.26 3.42
N LYS A 81 9.52 -12.35 4.75
CA LYS A 81 10.10 -13.48 5.45
C LYS A 81 9.01 -14.29 6.14
N ALA A 82 9.01 -15.60 5.92
CA ALA A 82 8.09 -16.49 6.61
C ALA A 82 8.46 -16.58 8.09
N ALA A 83 7.48 -16.48 8.99
CA ALA A 83 7.70 -16.61 10.43
C ALA A 83 8.28 -17.99 10.80
N SER A 84 7.95 -19.02 10.03
CA SER A 84 8.46 -20.39 10.18
C SER A 84 9.86 -20.62 9.60
N SER A 85 10.34 -19.72 8.73
CA SER A 85 11.65 -19.83 8.08
C SER A 85 12.19 -18.43 7.72
N PRO A 86 12.79 -17.72 8.69
CA PRO A 86 13.20 -16.32 8.52
C PRO A 86 14.41 -16.13 7.58
N ASP A 87 15.08 -17.23 7.23
CA ASP A 87 16.20 -17.24 6.29
C ASP A 87 15.74 -17.28 4.82
N LEU A 88 14.48 -17.64 4.58
CA LEU A 88 13.87 -17.67 3.25
C LEU A 88 13.09 -16.37 3.01
N GLU A 89 13.53 -15.63 2.01
CA GLU A 89 12.83 -14.44 1.53
C GLU A 89 11.95 -14.80 0.32
N GLU A 90 10.67 -14.46 0.40
CA GLU A 90 9.66 -14.65 -0.63
C GLU A 90 9.29 -13.28 -1.22
N HIS A 91 9.23 -13.20 -2.55
CA HIS A 91 8.97 -11.95 -3.25
C HIS A 91 7.55 -11.95 -3.79
N TYR A 92 6.83 -10.87 -3.51
CA TYR A 92 5.47 -10.65 -4.00
C TYR A 92 5.31 -9.27 -4.62
N ARG A 93 4.26 -9.12 -5.42
CA ARG A 93 3.83 -7.82 -5.95
C ARG A 93 2.34 -7.64 -5.67
N LEU A 94 1.98 -6.54 -5.01
CA LEU A 94 0.57 -6.17 -4.86
C LEU A 94 0.23 -5.11 -5.90
N VAL A 95 -0.75 -5.40 -6.74
CA VAL A 95 -1.27 -4.47 -7.75
C VAL A 95 -2.66 -4.02 -7.31
N VAL A 96 -2.85 -2.72 -7.12
CA VAL A 96 -4.14 -2.11 -6.75
C VAL A 96 -4.92 -1.79 -8.02
N GLU A 97 -6.12 -2.33 -8.09
CA GLU A 97 -7.04 -2.13 -9.20
C GLU A 97 -7.90 -0.87 -8.99
N GLY A 98 -8.44 -0.32 -10.08
CA GLY A 98 -9.26 0.90 -10.02
C GLY A 98 -10.65 0.71 -9.39
N ASP A 99 -11.05 -0.53 -9.15
CA ASP A 99 -12.36 -0.93 -8.61
C ASP A 99 -12.34 -1.16 -7.08
N GLY A 100 -11.23 -0.85 -6.41
CA GLY A 100 -11.06 -1.11 -4.97
C GLY A 100 -10.65 -2.55 -4.63
N THR A 101 -10.30 -3.35 -5.64
CA THR A 101 -9.65 -4.65 -5.45
C THR A 101 -8.13 -4.55 -5.55
N ALA A 102 -7.43 -5.59 -5.13
CA ALA A 102 -6.00 -5.73 -5.36
C ALA A 102 -5.64 -7.18 -5.67
N THR A 103 -4.64 -7.38 -6.51
CA THR A 103 -4.13 -8.69 -6.91
C THR A 103 -2.73 -8.86 -6.33
N LEU A 104 -2.52 -9.92 -5.54
CA LEU A 104 -1.21 -10.32 -5.06
C LEU A 104 -0.63 -11.35 -6.01
N LEU A 105 0.56 -11.05 -6.53
CA LEU A 105 1.30 -11.91 -7.43
C LEU A 105 2.52 -12.49 -6.72
N ARG A 106 2.83 -13.75 -7.03
CA ARG A 106 4.09 -14.41 -6.71
C ARG A 106 4.62 -15.00 -8.01
N ASP A 107 5.85 -14.67 -8.39
CA ASP A 107 6.47 -15.15 -9.63
C ASP A 107 5.60 -14.91 -10.90
N GLY A 108 4.80 -13.84 -10.89
CA GLY A 108 3.87 -13.48 -11.97
C GLY A 108 2.50 -14.17 -11.91
N GLU A 109 2.31 -15.14 -11.02
CA GLU A 109 1.05 -15.86 -10.83
C GLU A 109 0.22 -15.27 -9.70
N GLN A 110 -1.11 -15.32 -9.83
CA GLN A 110 -2.02 -14.80 -8.81
C GLN A 110 -1.98 -15.68 -7.55
N ALA A 111 -1.35 -15.15 -6.50
CA ALA A 111 -1.30 -15.77 -5.18
C ALA A 111 -2.55 -15.46 -4.34
N ALA A 112 -3.17 -14.28 -4.53
CA ALA A 112 -4.43 -13.90 -3.88
C ALA A 112 -5.13 -12.74 -4.61
N ARG A 113 -6.43 -12.58 -4.35
CA ARG A 113 -7.19 -11.38 -4.69
C ARG A 113 -7.83 -10.82 -3.43
N PHE A 114 -7.77 -9.51 -3.27
CA PHE A 114 -8.23 -8.83 -2.08
C PHE A 114 -9.23 -7.71 -2.42
N THR A 115 -10.04 -7.35 -1.44
CA THR A 115 -10.87 -6.13 -1.41
C THR A 115 -10.55 -5.33 -0.16
N ARG A 116 -10.95 -4.05 -0.14
CA ARG A 116 -10.99 -3.30 1.12
C ARG A 116 -12.05 -3.89 2.06
N PRO A 117 -11.84 -3.82 3.39
CA PRO A 117 -12.91 -4.10 4.35
C PRO A 117 -14.14 -3.23 4.04
N ALA A 118 -15.33 -3.80 4.15
CA ALA A 118 -16.54 -3.00 4.19
C ALA A 118 -16.46 -2.05 5.41
N ARG A 119 -16.76 -0.77 5.19
CA ARG A 119 -16.86 0.22 6.28
C ARG A 119 -18.15 0.04 7.05
#